data_AF-A0A7Y0Q1N9-F1
#
_entry.id   AF-A0A7Y0Q1N9-F1
#
_cell.length_a   1.000
_cell.length_b   1.000
_cell.length_c   1.000
_cell.angle_alpha   90.00
_cell.angle_beta   90.00
_cell.angle_gamma   90.00
#
_symmetry.space_group_name_H-M   'P 1'
#
loop_
_entity.id
_entity.type
_entity.pdbx_description
1 polymer ?
#
loop_
_entity_poly.entity_id
_entity_poly.type
_entity_poly.pdbx_seq_one_letter_code
_entity_poly.pdbx_strand_id
1 'polypeptide(L)'
;MANWTAASKRMMERTLSAETWLPTEMPEYAQGFMYMLGSLTASSFVVLVITGVLMAMNGPDTWSYNGTMRFVAATHFWAVQAFFFFMMLHLWRVFFTGAWRGGRGLTWLIGAIAMLIAIPTAFTGFLINGDLYAQWNAVQAKDGLNALGLSWVNLTNGGQMFGMHVVVLPLVLSAVVGAHIVRVRLKSVVPPYPNVKVRKER
;
A
#
# COMPACT_ATOMS: atom_id res chain seq x y z
N MET A 1 -29.62 17.57 -18.52
CA MET A 1 -28.14 17.54 -18.49
C MET A 1 -27.69 17.19 -17.08
N ALA A 2 -26.83 16.18 -16.89
CA ALA A 2 -26.32 15.85 -15.57
C ALA A 2 -25.50 17.04 -15.05
N ASN A 3 -25.96 17.65 -13.95
CA ASN A 3 -25.23 18.74 -13.29
C ASN A 3 -24.01 18.13 -12.58
N TRP A 4 -22.84 18.27 -13.18
CA TRP A 4 -21.56 17.78 -12.64
C TRP A 4 -21.30 18.31 -11.22
N THR A 5 -21.73 19.53 -10.91
CA THR A 5 -21.67 20.09 -9.56
C THR A 5 -22.57 19.33 -8.59
N ALA A 6 -23.79 18.96 -9.01
CA ALA A 6 -24.69 18.16 -8.18
C ALA A 6 -24.22 16.70 -8.03
N ALA A 7 -23.56 16.13 -9.04
CA ALA A 7 -22.92 14.82 -8.94
C ALA A 7 -21.72 14.86 -7.98
N SER A 8 -20.89 15.90 -8.08
CA SER A 8 -19.72 16.12 -7.22
C SER A 8 -20.14 16.36 -5.77
N LYS A 9 -21.15 17.20 -5.53
CA LYS A 9 -21.72 17.43 -4.20
C LYS A 9 -22.22 16.13 -3.57
N ARG A 10 -23.00 15.33 -4.30
CA ARG A 10 -23.49 14.03 -3.81
C ARG A 10 -22.37 13.04 -3.55
N MET A 11 -21.32 13.06 -4.36
CA MET A 11 -20.13 12.25 -4.11
C MET A 11 -19.44 12.69 -2.82
N MET A 12 -19.19 13.99 -2.65
CA MET A 12 -18.57 14.56 -1.45
C MET A 12 -19.38 14.29 -0.19
N GLU A 13 -20.70 14.48 -0.21
CA GLU A 13 -21.56 14.19 0.94
C GLU A 13 -21.47 12.73 1.37
N ARG A 14 -21.38 11.80 0.42
CA ARG A 14 -21.21 10.38 0.73
C ARG A 14 -19.80 10.06 1.21
N THR A 15 -18.76 10.60 0.57
CA THR A 15 -17.37 10.27 0.87
C THR A 15 -16.80 11.00 2.08
N LEU A 16 -17.25 12.22 2.39
CA LEU A 16 -16.72 13.07 3.46
C LEU A 16 -17.65 13.19 4.68
N SER A 17 -18.73 12.40 4.74
CA SER A 17 -19.59 12.37 5.91
C SER A 17 -18.85 11.88 7.16
N ALA A 18 -19.13 12.50 8.30
CA ALA A 18 -18.55 12.12 9.59
C ALA A 18 -18.83 10.65 9.93
N GLU A 19 -20.03 10.16 9.63
CA GLU A 19 -20.43 8.76 9.83
C GLU A 19 -19.56 7.76 9.06
N THR A 20 -19.06 8.14 7.88
CA THR A 20 -18.20 7.26 7.06
C THR A 20 -16.79 7.13 7.64
N TRP A 21 -16.24 8.22 8.18
CA TRP A 21 -14.86 8.26 8.68
C TRP A 21 -14.73 7.93 10.16
N LEU A 22 -15.75 8.28 10.96
CA LEU A 22 -15.80 8.11 12.41
C LEU A 22 -17.07 7.33 12.81
N PRO A 23 -17.23 6.06 12.37
CA PRO A 23 -18.36 5.25 12.77
C PRO A 23 -18.30 4.93 14.26
N THR A 24 -19.44 5.03 14.95
CA THR A 24 -19.58 4.73 16.39
C THR A 24 -19.77 3.25 16.69
N GLU A 25 -20.12 2.46 15.68
CA GLU A 25 -20.37 1.02 15.81
C GLU A 25 -19.56 0.24 14.76
N MET A 26 -19.05 -0.93 15.16
CA MET A 26 -18.46 -1.91 14.26
C MET A 26 -19.08 -3.29 14.51
N PRO A 27 -19.33 -4.10 13.47
CA PRO A 27 -19.85 -5.44 13.65
C PRO A 27 -18.94 -6.28 14.55
N GLU A 28 -19.50 -7.02 15.49
CA GLU A 28 -18.75 -7.81 16.48
C GLU A 28 -17.75 -8.79 15.82
N TYR A 29 -18.15 -9.42 14.71
CA TYR A 29 -17.30 -10.32 13.94
C TYR A 29 -16.07 -9.66 13.31
N ALA A 30 -16.01 -8.33 13.25
CA ALA A 30 -14.93 -7.54 12.66
C ALA A 30 -13.94 -6.98 13.69
N GLN A 31 -14.07 -7.34 14.98
CA GLN A 31 -13.21 -6.82 16.06
C GLN A 31 -11.95 -7.67 16.33
N GLY A 32 -11.81 -8.82 15.67
CA GLY A 32 -10.65 -9.70 15.88
C GLY A 32 -9.34 -9.17 15.27
N PHE A 33 -8.19 -9.62 15.80
CA PHE A 33 -6.85 -9.23 15.34
C PHE A 33 -6.65 -9.36 13.81
N MET A 34 -7.25 -10.38 13.19
CA MET A 34 -7.18 -10.57 11.73
C MET A 34 -7.80 -9.41 10.92
N TYR A 35 -8.63 -8.55 11.53
CA TYR A 35 -9.18 -7.32 10.95
C TYR A 35 -8.24 -6.12 11.10
N MET A 36 -7.23 -6.20 11.96
CA MET A 36 -6.20 -5.17 12.12
C MET A 36 -5.07 -5.26 11.08
N LEU A 37 -4.93 -6.37 10.36
CA LEU A 37 -3.83 -6.54 9.37
C LEU A 37 -3.82 -5.42 8.31
N GLY A 38 -4.98 -4.96 7.88
CA GLY A 38 -5.10 -3.82 6.96
C GLY A 38 -4.63 -2.50 7.59
N SER A 39 -5.01 -2.23 8.85
CA SER A 39 -4.55 -1.03 9.56
C SER A 39 -3.07 -1.07 9.93
N LEU A 40 -2.51 -2.25 10.23
CA LEU A 40 -1.07 -2.43 10.46
C LEU A 40 -0.26 -2.18 9.19
N THR A 41 -0.76 -2.63 8.03
CA THR A 41 -0.19 -2.31 6.72
C THR A 41 -0.22 -0.79 6.48
N ALA A 42 -1.38 -0.15 6.67
CA ALA A 42 -1.52 1.30 6.49
C ALA A 42 -0.64 2.10 7.46
N SER A 43 -0.52 1.67 8.72
CA SER A 43 0.34 2.32 9.73
C SER A 43 1.81 2.22 9.35
N SER A 44 2.25 1.06 8.86
CA SER A 44 3.62 0.87 8.36
C SER A 44 3.89 1.80 7.16
N PHE A 45 2.91 1.96 6.26
CA PHE A 45 3.02 2.92 5.15
C PHE A 45 3.15 4.37 5.62
N VAL A 46 2.41 4.78 6.65
CA VAL A 46 2.57 6.12 7.25
C VAL A 46 3.98 6.32 7.81
N VAL A 47 4.53 5.31 8.49
CA VAL A 47 5.93 5.35 8.97
C VAL A 47 6.91 5.50 7.80
N LEU A 48 6.70 4.77 6.71
CA LEU A 48 7.52 4.88 5.49
C LEU A 48 7.49 6.29 4.90
N VAL A 49 6.31 6.91 4.79
CA VAL A 49 6.18 8.28 4.27
C VAL A 49 6.91 9.27 5.18
N ILE A 50 6.69 9.19 6.51
CA ILE A 50 7.32 10.12 7.46
C ILE A 50 8.84 9.98 7.43
N THR A 51 9.35 8.76 7.57
CA THR A 51 10.81 8.51 7.59
C THR A 51 11.46 8.82 6.24
N GLY A 52 10.78 8.52 5.13
CA GLY A 52 11.26 8.86 3.78
C GLY A 52 11.34 10.37 3.56
N VAL A 53 10.34 11.14 4.00
CA VAL A 53 10.38 12.61 3.97
C VAL A 53 11.53 13.15 4.81
N LEU A 54 11.71 12.64 6.04
CA LEU A 54 12.83 13.06 6.90
C LEU A 54 14.19 12.79 6.24
N MET A 55 14.37 11.64 5.61
CA MET A 55 15.60 11.33 4.86
C MET A 55 15.78 12.25 3.66
N ALA A 56 14.75 12.44 2.84
CA ALA A 56 14.80 13.30 1.66
C ALA A 56 15.10 14.77 2.02
N MET A 57 14.55 15.28 3.13
CA MET A 57 14.80 16.66 3.61
C MET A 57 16.25 16.90 4.02
N ASN A 58 16.93 15.89 4.57
CA ASN A 58 18.32 16.02 5.00
C ASN A 58 19.31 15.81 3.84
N GLY A 59 18.85 15.18 2.75
CA GLY A 59 19.64 14.87 1.56
C GLY A 59 20.07 13.40 1.50
N PRO A 60 20.39 12.90 0.29
CA PRO A 60 20.92 11.55 0.10
C PRO A 60 22.18 11.29 0.93
N ASP A 61 22.40 10.03 1.32
CA ASP A 61 23.59 9.52 2.00
C ASP A 61 23.88 10.09 3.41
N THR A 62 23.00 10.93 3.94
CA THR A 62 23.14 11.46 5.32
C THR A 62 23.22 10.38 6.39
N TRP A 63 22.59 9.23 6.16
CA TRP A 63 22.65 8.05 7.04
C TRP A 63 24.06 7.46 7.17
N SER A 64 24.95 7.72 6.23
CA SER A 64 26.32 7.18 6.21
C SER A 64 27.24 7.83 7.26
N TYR A 65 26.95 9.06 7.68
CA TYR A 65 27.79 9.81 8.62
C TYR A 65 27.03 10.45 9.78
N ASN A 66 25.70 10.53 9.75
CA ASN A 66 24.89 11.05 10.86
C ASN A 66 24.14 9.90 11.58
N GLY A 67 24.42 9.71 12.88
CA GLY A 67 23.82 8.65 13.69
C GLY A 67 22.30 8.74 13.83
N THR A 68 21.74 9.96 13.89
CA THR A 68 20.28 10.17 13.91
C THR A 68 19.66 9.74 12.59
N MET A 69 20.26 10.13 11.47
CA MET A 69 19.76 9.73 10.15
C MET A 69 19.93 8.23 9.90
N ARG A 70 20.96 7.61 10.47
CA ARG A 70 21.12 6.15 10.45
C ARG A 70 19.98 5.43 11.18
N PHE A 71 19.53 5.96 12.31
CA PHE A 71 18.37 5.42 13.02
C PHE A 71 17.08 5.60 12.20
N VAL A 72 16.88 6.77 11.57
CA VAL A 72 15.73 7.01 10.68
C VAL A 72 15.74 6.04 9.48
N ALA A 73 16.89 5.84 8.85
CA ALA A 73 17.05 4.90 7.74
C ALA A 73 16.81 3.45 8.18
N ALA A 74 17.31 3.04 9.35
CA ALA A 74 17.03 1.73 9.92
C ALA A 74 15.52 1.55 10.19
N THR A 75 14.87 2.58 10.74
CA THR A 75 13.42 2.59 10.96
C THR A 75 12.66 2.46 9.65
N HIS A 76 13.07 3.21 8.61
CA HIS A 76 12.48 3.12 7.28
C HIS A 76 12.61 1.70 6.72
N PHE A 77 13.80 1.10 6.78
CA PHE A 77 14.06 -0.27 6.35
C PHE A 77 13.15 -1.29 7.05
N TRP A 78 13.07 -1.24 8.39
CA TRP A 78 12.22 -2.17 9.14
C TRP A 78 10.72 -1.91 8.92
N ALA A 79 10.32 -0.67 8.68
CA ALA A 79 8.96 -0.35 8.27
C ALA A 79 8.62 -0.95 6.90
N VAL A 80 9.57 -1.07 5.96
CA VAL A 80 9.36 -1.79 4.69
C VAL A 80 9.06 -3.27 4.96
N GLN A 81 9.83 -3.91 5.84
CA GLN A 81 9.61 -5.31 6.20
C GLN A 81 8.24 -5.52 6.82
N ALA A 82 7.87 -4.68 7.79
CA ALA A 82 6.56 -4.72 8.43
C ALA A 82 5.43 -4.47 7.42
N PHE A 83 5.60 -3.49 6.53
CA PHE A 83 4.63 -3.16 5.48
C PHE A 83 4.34 -4.36 4.58
N PHE A 84 5.36 -5.02 4.03
CA PHE A 84 5.16 -6.20 3.18
C PHE A 84 4.66 -7.42 3.96
N PHE A 85 5.15 -7.62 5.18
CA PHE A 85 4.69 -8.72 6.03
C PHE A 85 3.19 -8.63 6.30
N PHE A 86 2.72 -7.48 6.80
CA PHE A 86 1.30 -7.26 7.07
C PHE A 86 0.48 -7.20 5.79
N MET A 87 1.01 -6.65 4.70
CA MET A 87 0.33 -6.63 3.41
C MET A 87 0.06 -8.04 2.89
N MET A 88 1.05 -8.94 2.98
CA MET A 88 0.89 -10.33 2.53
C MET A 88 -0.12 -11.07 3.39
N LEU A 89 -0.03 -10.94 4.72
CA LEU A 89 -1.00 -11.53 5.64
C LEU A 89 -2.42 -10.98 5.40
N HIS A 90 -2.52 -9.68 5.16
CA HIS A 90 -3.78 -9.03 4.80
C HIS A 90 -4.35 -9.63 3.52
N LEU A 91 -3.54 -9.76 2.46
CA LEU A 91 -3.94 -10.34 1.18
C LEU A 91 -4.45 -11.78 1.34
N TRP A 92 -3.69 -12.64 2.01
CA TRP A 92 -4.08 -14.03 2.26
C TRP A 92 -5.40 -14.10 2.99
N ARG A 93 -5.52 -13.35 4.08
CA ARG A 93 -6.74 -13.30 4.87
C ARG A 93 -7.92 -12.85 4.00
N VAL A 94 -7.82 -11.76 3.24
CA VAL A 94 -8.97 -11.27 2.45
C VAL A 94 -9.34 -12.22 1.31
N PHE A 95 -8.35 -12.91 0.74
CA PHE A 95 -8.57 -13.91 -0.29
C PHE A 95 -9.30 -15.14 0.26
N PHE A 96 -8.73 -15.79 1.28
CA PHE A 96 -9.26 -17.04 1.84
C PHE A 96 -10.57 -16.86 2.62
N THR A 97 -10.80 -15.71 3.24
CA THR A 97 -12.10 -15.41 3.89
C THR A 97 -13.18 -14.95 2.91
N GLY A 98 -12.84 -14.77 1.63
CA GLY A 98 -13.77 -14.29 0.61
C GLY A 98 -14.21 -12.85 0.84
N ALA A 99 -13.37 -12.00 1.43
CA ALA A 99 -13.70 -10.60 1.73
C ALA A 99 -13.85 -9.72 0.46
N TRP A 100 -13.54 -10.25 -0.71
CA TRP A 100 -13.78 -9.64 -2.02
C TRP A 100 -15.25 -9.75 -2.50
N ARG A 101 -16.09 -10.55 -1.82
CA ARG A 101 -17.50 -10.74 -2.15
C ARG A 101 -18.39 -9.53 -1.80
N GLY A 102 -19.66 -9.60 -2.22
CA GLY A 102 -20.68 -8.61 -1.84
C GLY A 102 -20.40 -7.20 -2.41
N GLY A 103 -20.00 -7.13 -3.68
CA GLY A 103 -19.73 -5.85 -4.36
C GLY A 103 -18.40 -5.17 -4.00
N ARG A 104 -17.46 -5.91 -3.40
CA ARG A 104 -16.11 -5.43 -3.01
C ARG A 104 -14.99 -5.92 -3.93
N GLY A 105 -15.32 -6.56 -5.07
CA GLY A 105 -14.34 -7.02 -6.05
C GLY A 105 -13.41 -5.90 -6.53
N LEU A 106 -13.96 -4.69 -6.75
CA LEU A 106 -13.15 -3.51 -7.08
C LEU A 106 -12.23 -3.08 -5.93
N THR A 107 -12.70 -3.14 -4.68
CA THR A 107 -11.88 -2.82 -3.50
C THR A 107 -10.68 -3.78 -3.41
N TRP A 108 -10.93 -5.08 -3.65
CA TRP A 108 -9.89 -6.10 -3.69
C TRP A 108 -8.89 -5.86 -4.83
N LEU A 109 -9.39 -5.57 -6.05
CA LEU A 109 -8.53 -5.28 -7.21
C LEU A 109 -7.62 -4.07 -6.96
N ILE A 110 -8.14 -2.97 -6.41
CA ILE A 110 -7.34 -1.80 -6.06
C ILE A 110 -6.26 -2.17 -5.03
N GLY A 111 -6.59 -3.02 -4.05
CA GLY A 111 -5.62 -3.52 -3.07
C GLY A 111 -4.52 -4.38 -3.70
N ALA A 112 -4.87 -5.26 -4.64
CA ALA A 112 -3.90 -6.04 -5.40
C ALA A 112 -2.98 -5.15 -6.26
N ILE A 113 -3.54 -4.13 -6.92
CA ILE A 113 -2.76 -3.12 -7.66
C ILE A 113 -1.81 -2.36 -6.72
N ALA A 114 -2.25 -2.00 -5.51
CA ALA A 114 -1.38 -1.35 -4.52
C ALA A 114 -0.16 -2.22 -4.19
N MET A 115 -0.34 -3.53 -4.02
CA MET A 115 0.77 -4.46 -3.79
C MET A 115 1.72 -4.53 -5.00
N LEU A 116 1.17 -4.59 -6.22
CA LEU A 116 1.98 -4.61 -7.44
C LEU A 116 2.81 -3.33 -7.64
N ILE A 117 2.32 -2.18 -7.17
CA ILE A 117 3.05 -0.89 -7.20
C ILE A 117 4.05 -0.80 -6.04
N ALA A 118 3.73 -1.38 -4.88
CA ALA A 118 4.63 -1.40 -3.73
C ALA A 118 5.95 -2.12 -4.05
N ILE A 119 5.91 -3.22 -4.81
CA ILE A 119 7.10 -3.99 -5.19
C ILE A 119 8.17 -3.13 -5.90
N PRO A 120 7.90 -2.46 -7.04
CA PRO A 120 8.88 -1.57 -7.66
C PRO A 120 9.19 -0.35 -6.80
N THR A 121 8.28 0.11 -5.95
CA THR A 121 8.56 1.20 -4.99
C THR A 121 9.69 0.78 -4.04
N ALA A 122 9.61 -0.41 -3.43
CA ALA A 122 10.65 -0.90 -2.55
C ALA A 122 11.94 -1.24 -3.29
N PHE A 123 11.83 -1.82 -4.49
CA PHE A 123 12.99 -2.15 -5.31
C PHE A 123 13.80 -0.92 -5.69
N THR A 124 13.16 0.14 -6.19
CA THR A 124 13.85 1.40 -6.52
C THR A 124 14.52 2.04 -5.30
N GLY A 125 13.95 1.90 -4.09
CA GLY A 125 14.57 2.33 -2.84
C GLY A 125 15.82 1.53 -2.49
N PHE A 126 15.78 0.21 -2.70
CA PHE A 126 16.94 -0.65 -2.53
C PHE A 126 18.10 -0.26 -3.46
N LEU A 127 17.80 0.12 -4.71
CA LEU A 127 18.80 0.51 -5.70
C LEU A 127 19.55 1.80 -5.33
N ILE A 128 18.93 2.72 -4.58
CA ILE A 128 19.55 4.00 -4.18
C ILE A 128 20.72 3.81 -3.22
N ASN A 129 20.77 2.69 -2.48
CA ASN A 129 21.89 2.41 -1.57
C ASN A 129 23.25 2.34 -2.30
N GLY A 130 23.24 2.00 -3.60
CA GLY A 130 24.44 2.03 -4.44
C GLY A 130 25.54 1.03 -4.07
N ASP A 131 25.31 0.12 -3.11
CA ASP A 131 26.25 -0.94 -2.75
C ASP A 131 26.36 -2.01 -3.86
N LEU A 132 27.28 -2.97 -3.69
CA LEU A 132 27.51 -4.02 -4.67
C LEU A 132 26.24 -4.86 -4.96
N TYR A 133 25.40 -5.08 -3.94
CA TYR A 133 24.15 -5.84 -4.09
C TYR A 133 23.09 -5.04 -4.86
N ALA A 134 22.96 -3.75 -4.57
CA ALA A 134 22.11 -2.83 -5.31
C ALA A 134 22.51 -2.77 -6.79
N GLN A 135 23.81 -2.62 -7.09
CA GLN A 135 24.32 -2.57 -8.46
C GLN A 135 24.11 -3.90 -9.19
N TRP A 136 24.41 -5.03 -8.54
CA TRP A 136 24.16 -6.36 -9.11
C TRP A 136 22.69 -6.54 -9.48
N ASN A 137 21.77 -6.24 -8.54
CA ASN A 137 20.34 -6.39 -8.77
C ASN A 137 19.81 -5.43 -9.86
N ALA A 138 20.34 -4.20 -9.95
CA ALA A 138 19.99 -3.27 -11.02
C ALA A 138 20.31 -3.84 -12.41
N VAL A 139 21.49 -4.44 -12.57
CA VAL A 139 21.91 -5.04 -13.84
C VAL A 139 21.08 -6.27 -14.18
N GLN A 140 20.81 -7.14 -13.20
CA GLN A 140 19.98 -8.34 -13.44
C GLN A 140 18.53 -8.00 -13.82
N ALA A 141 17.94 -6.99 -13.17
CA ALA A 141 16.57 -6.58 -13.45
C ALA A 141 16.42 -5.77 -14.76
N LYS A 142 17.49 -5.09 -15.19
CA LYS A 142 17.48 -4.25 -16.41
C LYS A 142 17.08 -5.05 -17.65
N ASP A 143 17.62 -6.25 -17.83
CA ASP A 143 17.36 -7.04 -19.04
C ASP A 143 15.89 -7.50 -19.10
N GLY A 144 15.29 -7.79 -17.94
CA GLY A 144 13.86 -8.06 -17.82
C GLY A 144 13.00 -6.86 -18.22
N LEU A 145 13.35 -5.65 -17.77
CA LEU A 145 12.64 -4.44 -18.17
C LEU A 145 12.79 -4.13 -19.66
N ASN A 146 13.98 -4.35 -20.23
CA ASN A 146 14.22 -4.18 -21.66
C ASN A 146 13.33 -5.12 -22.50
N ALA A 147 13.19 -6.38 -22.08
CA ALA A 147 12.33 -7.36 -22.74
C ALA A 147 10.83 -6.97 -22.69
N LEU A 148 10.41 -6.24 -21.66
CA LEU A 148 9.04 -5.70 -21.51
C LEU A 148 8.83 -4.37 -22.26
N GLY A 149 9.83 -3.86 -22.99
CA GLY A 149 9.76 -2.56 -23.67
C GLY A 149 9.86 -1.36 -22.72
N LEU A 150 10.36 -1.57 -21.49
CA LEU A 150 10.49 -0.56 -20.44
C LEU A 150 11.94 -0.05 -20.32
N SER A 151 12.70 -0.07 -21.42
CA SER A 151 14.13 0.30 -21.45
C SER A 151 14.42 1.75 -21.09
N TRP A 152 13.41 2.63 -21.12
CA TRP A 152 13.51 4.00 -20.64
C TRP A 152 13.68 4.10 -19.11
N VAL A 153 13.34 3.04 -18.37
CA VAL A 153 13.62 2.90 -16.94
C VAL A 153 15.03 2.34 -16.77
N ASN A 154 16.01 3.23 -16.70
CA ASN A 154 17.40 2.84 -16.52
C ASN A 154 17.70 2.60 -15.04
N LEU A 155 17.63 1.33 -14.62
CA LEU A 155 17.86 0.93 -13.23
C LEU A 155 19.27 1.23 -12.71
N THR A 156 20.26 1.39 -13.59
CA THR A 156 21.63 1.75 -13.19
C THR A 156 21.83 3.27 -13.08
N ASN A 157 20.81 4.07 -13.46
CA ASN A 157 20.82 5.51 -13.25
C ASN A 157 20.29 5.85 -11.85
N GLY A 158 21.19 6.12 -10.92
CA GLY A 158 20.84 6.46 -9.53
C GLY A 158 19.92 7.69 -9.41
N GLY A 159 20.09 8.71 -10.27
CA GLY A 159 19.23 9.89 -10.27
C GLY A 159 17.78 9.58 -10.70
N GLN A 160 17.61 8.72 -11.70
CA GLN A 160 16.30 8.24 -12.11
C GLN A 160 15.67 7.37 -11.02
N MET A 161 16.43 6.46 -10.40
CA MET A 161 15.93 5.62 -9.31
C MET A 161 15.53 6.45 -8.08
N PHE A 162 16.30 7.49 -7.76
CA PHE A 162 15.96 8.46 -6.73
C PHE A 162 14.63 9.18 -7.02
N GLY A 163 14.47 9.74 -8.22
CA GLY A 163 13.22 10.39 -8.62
C GLY A 163 12.01 9.45 -8.63
N MET A 164 12.21 8.21 -9.09
CA MET A 164 11.16 7.18 -9.10
C MET A 164 10.75 6.78 -7.69
N HIS A 165 11.72 6.55 -6.79
CA HIS A 165 11.46 6.08 -5.44
C HIS A 165 10.94 7.15 -4.49
N VAL A 166 11.38 8.41 -4.63
CA VAL A 166 11.01 9.48 -3.68
C VAL A 166 9.71 10.17 -4.11
N VAL A 167 9.46 10.28 -5.43
CA VAL A 167 8.35 11.07 -5.96
C VAL A 167 7.34 10.19 -6.70
N VAL A 168 7.72 9.62 -7.84
CA VAL A 168 6.76 9.06 -8.80
C VAL A 168 5.99 7.88 -8.18
N LEU A 169 6.70 6.87 -7.68
CA LEU A 169 6.09 5.64 -7.18
C LEU A 169 5.35 5.85 -5.85
N PRO A 170 5.88 6.58 -4.84
CA PRO A 170 5.14 6.86 -3.61
C PRO A 170 3.88 7.68 -3.83
N LEU A 171 3.87 8.65 -4.74
CA LEU A 171 2.66 9.43 -5.02
C LEU A 171 1.57 8.55 -5.64
N VAL A 172 1.94 7.72 -6.62
CA VAL A 172 1.01 6.76 -7.24
C VAL A 172 0.51 5.76 -6.20
N LEU A 173 1.40 5.18 -5.39
CA LEU A 173 1.04 4.25 -4.32
C LEU A 173 0.13 4.90 -3.29
N SER A 174 0.42 6.13 -2.86
CA SER A 174 -0.41 6.90 -1.91
C SER A 174 -1.81 7.13 -2.45
N ALA A 175 -1.93 7.49 -3.73
CA ALA A 175 -3.23 7.68 -4.37
C ALA A 175 -4.05 6.38 -4.42
N VAL A 176 -3.41 5.26 -4.78
CA VAL A 176 -4.07 3.94 -4.83
C VAL A 176 -4.47 3.46 -3.43
N VAL A 177 -3.59 3.60 -2.42
CA VAL A 177 -3.88 3.27 -1.02
C VAL A 177 -5.02 4.14 -0.48
N GLY A 178 -5.01 5.45 -0.77
CA GLY A 178 -6.10 6.36 -0.41
C GLY A 178 -7.43 5.93 -1.03
N ALA A 179 -7.44 5.62 -2.33
CA ALA A 179 -8.62 5.10 -3.01
C ALA A 179 -9.11 3.77 -2.40
N HIS A 180 -8.18 2.88 -2.04
CA HIS A 180 -8.50 1.62 -1.37
C HIS A 180 -9.18 1.86 -0.01
N ILE A 181 -8.62 2.73 0.84
CA ILE A 181 -9.17 3.04 2.17
C ILE A 181 -10.55 3.69 2.05
N VAL A 182 -10.73 4.66 1.15
CA VAL A 182 -12.05 5.29 0.90
C VAL A 182 -13.09 4.23 0.55
N ARG A 183 -12.73 3.28 -0.32
CA ARG A 183 -13.62 2.19 -0.71
C ARG A 183 -13.95 1.22 0.42
N VAL A 184 -13.00 0.93 1.31
CA VAL A 184 -13.24 0.14 2.52
C VAL A 184 -14.22 0.87 3.43
N ARG A 185 -14.04 2.18 3.65
CA ARG A 185 -14.94 3.00 4.48
C ARG A 185 -16.36 3.06 3.92
N LEU A 186 -16.51 3.23 2.60
CA LEU A 186 -17.83 3.28 1.95
C LEU A 186 -18.60 1.95 1.94
N LYS A 187 -17.89 0.81 1.96
CA LYS A 187 -18.52 -0.52 1.82
C LYS A 187 -18.53 -1.33 3.10
N SER A 188 -17.77 -0.94 4.12
CA SER A 188 -17.58 -1.70 5.36
C SER A 188 -17.15 -3.16 5.12
N VAL A 189 -17.08 -3.94 6.19
CA VAL A 189 -16.56 -5.31 6.22
C VAL A 189 -17.61 -6.32 5.75
N VAL A 190 -17.19 -7.32 4.97
CA VAL A 190 -18.06 -8.44 4.54
C VAL A 190 -18.47 -9.30 5.74
N PRO A 191 -19.76 -9.64 5.89
CA PRO A 191 -20.18 -10.65 6.88
C PRO A 191 -19.57 -12.03 6.61
N PRO A 192 -19.28 -12.82 7.66
CA PRO A 192 -18.82 -14.20 7.50
C PRO A 192 -19.84 -15.04 6.71
N TYR A 193 -19.38 -16.17 6.17
CA TYR A 193 -20.28 -17.09 5.47
C TYR A 193 -21.41 -17.56 6.40
N PRO A 194 -22.66 -17.66 5.92
CA PRO A 194 -23.75 -18.19 6.72
C PRO A 194 -23.42 -19.61 7.19
N ASN A 195 -23.68 -19.93 8.45
CA ASN A 195 -23.62 -21.31 8.91
C ASN A 195 -24.72 -22.11 8.20
N VAL A 196 -24.34 -22.98 7.28
CA VAL A 196 -25.26 -23.96 6.70
C VAL A 196 -25.61 -24.93 7.82
N LYS A 197 -26.77 -24.77 8.45
CA LYS A 197 -27.33 -25.82 9.30
C LYS A 197 -27.63 -27.00 8.38
N VAL A 198 -26.78 -28.02 8.38
CA VAL A 198 -27.10 -29.31 7.77
C VAL A 198 -28.35 -29.80 8.48
N ARG A 199 -29.48 -29.80 7.77
CA ARG A 199 -30.72 -30.39 8.27
C ARG A 199 -30.40 -31.86 8.48
N LYS A 200 -30.26 -32.30 9.74
CA LYS A 200 -30.27 -33.72 10.06
C LYS A 200 -31.65 -34.22 9.65
N GLU A 201 -31.74 -34.85 8.49
CA GLU A 201 -32.90 -35.65 8.13
C GLU A 201 -33.02 -36.74 9.21
N ARG A 202 -34.16 -36.71 9.91
CA ARG A 202 -34.58 -37.77 10.83
C ARG A 202 -35.46 -38.73 10.06
#